data_AF-C4V4S9-F1
#
_entry.id   AF-C4V4S9-F1
#
_cell.length_a   1.000
_cell.length_b   1.000
_cell.length_c   1.000
_cell.angle_alpha   90.00
_cell.angle_beta   90.00
_cell.angle_gamma   90.00
#
_symmetry.space_group_name_H-M   'P 1'
#
loop_
_entity.id
_entity.type
_entity.pdbx_description
1 polymer ?
#
loop_
_entity_poly.entity_id
_entity_poly.type
_entity_poly.pdbx_seq_one_letter_code
_entity_poly.pdbx_strand_id
1 'polypeptide(L)'
;MTIQPIGDGSLLGNAAQASYDAARMNVEGKSFKAALDEVQRKADTAQSHTDQAAPTGHVPKNSMTADDLQQKKLREACEGFEAMFLSMMYKQMRATVPEGGLFGKKSNALKIFEDMRDTELMNEAAKSGGIGLADMMMKQLSPTIRKR
;
A
#
# COMPACT_ATOMS: atom_id res chain seq x y z
N MET A 1 5.05 30.94 54.59
CA MET A 1 5.74 31.77 53.56
C MET A 1 5.19 31.34 52.21
N THR A 2 4.20 32.08 51.72
CA THR A 2 3.51 31.89 50.44
C THR A 2 4.15 32.79 49.39
N ILE A 3 4.64 32.22 48.30
CA ILE A 3 5.04 32.99 47.12
C ILE A 3 4.46 32.26 45.90
N GLN A 4 3.57 32.95 45.19
CA GLN A 4 3.08 32.56 43.87
C GLN A 4 4.04 33.07 42.78
N PRO A 5 4.25 32.34 41.67
CA PRO A 5 4.86 32.90 40.48
C PRO A 5 3.83 33.58 39.56
N ILE A 6 4.11 34.85 39.26
CA ILE A 6 3.52 35.68 38.21
C ILE A 6 3.99 35.16 36.84
N GLY A 7 3.08 35.11 35.85
CA GLY A 7 3.44 34.75 34.49
C GLY A 7 2.26 34.77 33.52
N ASP A 8 1.64 35.94 33.39
CA ASP A 8 0.70 36.25 32.31
C ASP A 8 1.47 36.26 30.97
N GLY A 9 1.09 35.40 30.04
CA GLY A 9 1.80 35.20 28.76
C GLY A 9 0.87 34.84 27.59
N SER A 10 -0.43 35.14 27.71
CA SER A 10 -1.46 34.78 26.72
C SER A 10 -1.39 35.59 25.40
N LEU A 11 -0.35 36.36 25.11
CA LEU A 11 -0.38 37.35 24.03
C LEU A 11 0.88 37.40 23.19
N LEU A 12 1.35 36.29 22.58
CA LEU A 12 2.30 36.33 21.47
C LEU A 12 2.34 34.95 20.77
N GLY A 13 1.64 34.81 19.63
CA GLY A 13 1.73 33.56 18.85
C GLY A 13 0.96 33.47 17.53
N ASN A 14 -0.04 34.32 17.28
CA ASN A 14 -0.94 34.11 16.13
C ASN A 14 -0.43 34.63 14.76
N ALA A 15 0.64 35.42 14.71
CA ALA A 15 1.13 35.99 13.45
C ALA A 15 2.11 35.06 12.69
N ALA A 16 2.82 34.17 13.40
CA ALA A 16 3.84 33.30 12.80
C ALA A 16 3.26 32.00 12.20
N GLN A 17 2.12 31.52 12.70
CA GLN A 17 1.44 30.34 12.14
C GLN A 17 0.77 30.63 10.79
N ALA A 18 0.21 31.83 10.60
CA ALA A 18 -0.49 32.21 9.37
C ALA A 18 0.45 32.29 8.13
N SER A 19 1.70 32.74 8.31
CA SER A 19 2.66 32.86 7.21
C SER A 19 3.26 31.52 6.80
N TYR A 20 3.43 30.60 7.75
CA TYR A 20 3.91 29.23 7.49
C TYR A 20 2.87 28.40 6.71
N ASP A 21 1.59 28.56 7.05
CA ASP A 21 0.48 27.85 6.39
C ASP A 21 0.23 28.39 4.96
N ALA A 22 0.32 29.72 4.78
CA ALA A 22 0.21 30.35 3.46
C ALA A 22 1.39 30.02 2.53
N ALA A 23 2.59 29.79 3.06
CA ALA A 23 3.75 29.35 2.29
C ALA A 23 3.58 27.90 1.79
N ARG A 24 3.03 27.01 2.62
CA ARG A 24 2.77 25.61 2.26
C ARG A 24 1.71 25.48 1.16
N MET A 25 0.60 26.21 1.26
CA MET A 25 -0.44 26.21 0.23
C MET A 25 0.05 26.78 -1.11
N ASN A 26 0.92 27.80 -1.09
CA ASN A 26 1.56 28.31 -2.30
C ASN A 26 2.54 27.32 -2.93
N VAL A 27 3.25 26.52 -2.12
CA VAL A 27 4.17 25.49 -2.62
C VAL A 27 3.39 24.34 -3.26
N GLU A 28 2.29 23.90 -2.64
CA GLU A 28 1.41 22.85 -3.20
C GLU A 28 0.76 23.32 -4.52
N GLY A 29 0.25 24.54 -4.59
CA GLY A 29 -0.32 25.10 -5.83
C GLY A 29 0.72 25.25 -6.96
N LYS A 30 1.94 25.66 -6.64
CA LYS A 30 3.06 25.73 -7.61
C LYS A 30 3.49 24.35 -8.10
N SER A 31 3.54 23.36 -7.21
CA SER A 31 3.89 21.98 -7.58
C SER A 31 2.84 21.33 -8.48
N PHE A 32 1.55 21.62 -8.24
CA PHE A 32 0.45 21.15 -9.08
C PHE A 32 0.48 21.80 -10.47
N LYS A 33 0.74 23.11 -10.53
CA LYS A 33 0.88 23.82 -11.81
C LYS A 33 2.11 23.35 -12.60
N ALA A 34 3.25 23.10 -11.93
CA ALA A 34 4.44 22.54 -12.58
C ALA A 34 4.19 21.12 -13.12
N ALA A 35 3.41 20.30 -12.40
CA ALA A 35 3.00 18.98 -12.88
C ALA A 35 2.08 19.07 -14.11
N LEU A 36 1.15 20.03 -14.14
CA LEU A 36 0.28 20.29 -15.30
C LEU A 36 1.07 20.79 -16.51
N ASP A 37 1.99 21.75 -16.33
CA ASP A 37 2.84 22.27 -17.39
C ASP A 37 3.74 21.15 -17.97
N GLU A 38 4.24 20.24 -17.13
CA GLU A 38 5.03 19.08 -17.57
C GLU A 38 4.17 18.06 -18.34
N VAL A 39 2.93 17.80 -17.91
CA VAL A 39 1.99 16.93 -18.64
C VAL A 39 1.63 17.54 -19.99
N GLN A 40 1.37 18.85 -20.05
CA GLN A 40 1.09 19.57 -21.29
C GLN A 40 2.30 19.54 -22.23
N ARG A 41 3.50 19.80 -21.70
CA ARG A 41 4.74 19.74 -22.48
C ARG A 41 5.01 18.34 -23.03
N LYS A 42 4.73 17.28 -22.26
CA LYS A 42 4.82 15.89 -22.74
C LYS A 42 3.78 15.59 -23.82
N ALA A 43 2.58 16.16 -23.74
CA ALA A 43 1.57 16.04 -24.78
C ALA A 43 2.01 16.75 -26.09
N ASP A 44 2.59 17.95 -26.00
CA ASP A 44 3.07 18.72 -27.16
C ASP A 44 4.33 18.09 -27.79
N THR A 45 5.21 17.51 -26.96
CA THR A 45 6.39 16.76 -27.44
C THR A 45 5.99 15.46 -28.14
N ALA A 46 4.88 14.84 -27.74
CA ALA A 46 4.32 13.67 -28.42
C ALA A 46 3.68 14.01 -29.78
N GLN A 47 3.23 15.25 -29.99
CA GLN A 47 2.65 15.70 -31.27
C GLN A 47 3.70 16.20 -32.27
N SER A 48 4.82 16.74 -31.79
CA SER A 48 5.89 17.31 -32.63
C SER A 48 6.86 16.28 -33.23
N HIS A 49 6.66 14.99 -32.99
CA HIS A 49 7.51 13.92 -33.54
C HIS A 49 6.92 13.20 -34.77
N THR A 50 5.94 13.82 -35.44
CA THR A 50 5.16 13.18 -36.53
C THR A 50 5.54 13.62 -37.95
N ASP A 51 6.65 14.32 -38.15
CA ASP A 51 7.13 14.66 -39.50
C ASP A 51 8.48 13.97 -39.79
N GLN A 52 8.36 12.73 -40.29
CA GLN A 52 9.22 12.03 -41.27
C GLN A 52 9.63 10.59 -40.89
N ALA A 53 9.27 9.68 -41.80
CA ALA A 53 9.73 8.31 -42.01
C ALA A 53 9.04 7.13 -41.28
N ALA A 54 8.30 6.35 -42.08
CA ALA A 54 7.92 4.93 -41.97
C ALA A 54 6.84 4.51 -40.93
N PRO A 55 5.75 3.81 -41.37
CA PRO A 55 4.69 3.37 -40.49
C PRO A 55 5.05 2.03 -39.84
N THR A 56 5.77 2.04 -38.73
CA THR A 56 5.70 0.94 -37.77
C THR A 56 4.82 1.38 -36.63
N GLY A 57 3.51 1.18 -36.80
CA GLY A 57 2.53 1.34 -35.73
C GLY A 57 2.89 0.40 -34.58
N HIS A 58 3.54 0.95 -33.56
CA HIS A 58 3.67 0.27 -32.28
C HIS A 58 2.35 0.46 -31.52
N VAL A 59 1.33 -0.29 -31.94
CA VAL A 59 0.17 -0.55 -31.10
C VAL A 59 0.70 -1.35 -29.90
N PRO A 60 0.54 -0.89 -28.65
CA PRO A 60 0.81 -1.75 -27.51
C PRO A 60 -0.14 -2.95 -27.61
N LYS A 61 0.35 -4.08 -28.11
CA LYS A 61 -0.40 -5.33 -28.34
C LYS A 61 -0.74 -6.08 -27.05
N ASN A 62 -0.89 -5.38 -25.93
CA ASN A 62 -1.25 -6.00 -24.66
C ASN A 62 -2.31 -5.17 -23.91
N SER A 63 -3.43 -4.90 -24.58
CA SER A 63 -4.67 -4.70 -23.84
C SER A 63 -5.02 -6.05 -23.21
N MET A 64 -4.79 -6.17 -21.90
CA MET A 64 -5.23 -7.31 -21.08
C MET A 64 -6.67 -7.68 -21.48
N THR A 65 -6.88 -8.91 -21.92
CA THR A 65 -8.22 -9.36 -22.31
C THR A 65 -9.12 -9.45 -21.07
N ALA A 66 -10.44 -9.47 -21.26
CA ALA A 66 -11.36 -9.63 -20.15
C ALA A 66 -11.07 -10.91 -19.35
N ASP A 67 -10.62 -11.98 -20.01
CA ASP A 67 -10.23 -13.24 -19.38
C ASP A 67 -8.95 -13.08 -18.53
N ASP A 68 -7.95 -12.34 -19.01
CA ASP A 68 -6.71 -12.08 -18.25
C ASP A 68 -6.99 -11.28 -16.97
N LEU A 69 -7.93 -10.33 -17.02
CA LEU A 69 -8.35 -9.55 -15.84
C LEU A 69 -9.08 -10.43 -14.81
N GLN A 70 -9.91 -11.36 -15.26
CA GLN A 70 -10.61 -12.32 -14.39
C GLN A 70 -9.61 -13.30 -13.76
N GLN A 71 -8.67 -13.82 -14.53
CA GLN A 71 -7.61 -14.70 -14.03
C GLN A 71 -6.73 -14.00 -12.99
N LYS A 72 -6.37 -12.73 -13.21
CA LYS A 72 -5.62 -11.93 -12.22
C LYS A 72 -6.39 -11.76 -10.92
N LYS A 73 -7.68 -11.37 -10.99
CA LYS A 73 -8.52 -11.23 -9.79
C LYS A 73 -8.70 -12.55 -9.05
N LEU A 74 -8.84 -13.66 -9.77
CA LEU A 74 -8.91 -14.99 -9.16
C LEU A 74 -7.61 -15.33 -8.43
N ARG A 75 -6.46 -15.04 -9.05
CA ARG A 75 -5.14 -15.25 -8.42
C ARG A 75 -4.99 -14.41 -7.15
N GLU A 76 -5.32 -13.12 -7.19
CA GLU A 76 -5.29 -12.24 -6.01
C GLU A 76 -6.20 -12.77 -4.88
N ALA A 77 -7.39 -13.27 -5.21
CA ALA A 77 -8.30 -13.87 -4.22
C ALA A 77 -7.74 -15.17 -3.61
N CYS A 78 -7.13 -16.02 -4.44
CA CYS A 78 -6.48 -17.26 -3.98
C CYS A 78 -5.27 -16.98 -3.08
N GLU A 79 -4.42 -16.01 -3.44
CA GLU A 79 -3.28 -15.56 -2.64
C GLU A 79 -3.74 -14.95 -1.31
N GLY A 80 -4.82 -14.16 -1.31
CA GLY A 80 -5.42 -13.61 -0.09
C GLY A 80 -5.99 -14.69 0.84
N PHE A 81 -6.56 -15.76 0.29
CA PHE A 81 -7.00 -16.91 1.08
C PHE A 81 -5.82 -17.65 1.72
N GLU A 82 -4.76 -17.90 0.95
CA GLU A 82 -3.54 -18.52 1.46
C GLU A 82 -2.90 -17.67 2.57
N ALA A 83 -2.86 -16.35 2.42
CA ALA A 83 -2.36 -15.44 3.45
C ALA A 83 -3.16 -15.54 4.76
N MET A 84 -4.50 -15.58 4.68
CA MET A 84 -5.35 -15.75 5.85
C MET A 84 -5.10 -17.11 6.53
N PHE A 85 -4.99 -18.17 5.74
CA PHE A 85 -4.70 -19.51 6.24
C PHE A 85 -3.34 -19.56 6.93
N LEU A 86 -2.29 -18.98 6.33
CA LEU A 86 -0.95 -18.89 6.92
C LEU A 86 -0.97 -18.08 8.22
N SER A 87 -1.67 -16.94 8.26
CA SER A 87 -1.83 -16.12 9.48
C SER A 87 -2.47 -16.93 10.61
N MET A 88 -3.54 -17.67 10.33
CA MET A 88 -4.17 -18.55 11.31
C MET A 88 -3.23 -19.66 11.76
N MET A 89 -2.59 -20.37 10.82
CA MET A 89 -1.65 -21.44 11.11
C MET A 89 -0.50 -20.95 12.00
N TYR A 90 0.11 -19.83 11.64
CA TYR A 90 1.23 -19.24 12.37
C TYR A 90 0.83 -18.80 13.78
N LYS A 91 -0.37 -18.21 13.94
CA LYS A 91 -0.93 -17.89 15.26
C LYS A 91 -1.11 -19.13 16.13
N GLN A 92 -1.65 -20.22 15.56
CA GLN A 92 -1.79 -21.49 16.29
C GLN A 92 -0.42 -22.07 16.67
N MET A 93 0.56 -22.04 15.77
CA MET A 93 1.94 -22.46 16.07
C MET A 93 2.51 -21.66 17.25
N ARG A 94 2.35 -20.33 17.27
CA ARG A 94 2.80 -19.49 18.38
C ARG A 94 2.05 -19.77 19.69
N ALA A 95 0.76 -20.07 19.62
CA ALA A 95 -0.03 -20.42 20.81
C ALA A 95 0.45 -21.71 21.48
N THR A 96 1.15 -22.60 20.76
CA THR A 96 1.78 -23.79 21.36
C THR A 96 3.03 -23.48 22.20
N VAL A 97 3.61 -22.28 22.04
CA VAL A 97 4.77 -21.85 22.83
C VAL A 97 4.28 -21.26 24.14
N PRO A 98 4.68 -21.80 25.32
CA PRO A 98 4.21 -21.30 26.61
C PRO A 98 4.51 -19.80 26.80
N GLU A 99 3.48 -19.03 27.17
CA GLU A 99 3.66 -17.63 27.55
C GLU A 99 4.31 -17.56 28.95
N GLY A 100 5.63 -17.34 29.00
CA GLY A 100 6.34 -17.16 30.27
C GLY A 100 7.75 -17.74 30.23
N GLY A 101 8.71 -16.92 29.78
CA GLY A 101 10.13 -17.16 29.95
C GLY A 101 10.76 -16.16 30.91
N LEU A 102 12.08 -15.99 30.80
CA LEU A 102 12.93 -15.11 31.61
C LEU A 102 12.42 -13.64 31.74
N PHE A 103 11.57 -13.20 30.80
CA PHE A 103 11.10 -11.82 30.68
C PHE A 103 9.65 -11.58 31.16
N GLY A 104 9.01 -12.56 31.80
CA GLY A 104 7.66 -12.40 32.36
C GLY A 104 6.54 -12.36 31.32
N LYS A 105 5.36 -11.85 31.72
CA LYS A 105 4.17 -11.75 30.85
C LYS A 105 4.33 -10.64 29.82
N LYS A 106 4.05 -10.92 28.54
CA LYS A 106 4.05 -9.91 27.47
C LYS A 106 2.98 -8.84 27.71
N SER A 107 3.29 -7.59 27.38
CA SER A 107 2.32 -6.50 27.42
C SER A 107 1.27 -6.64 26.30
N ASN A 108 0.06 -6.13 26.52
CA ASN A 108 -1.00 -6.16 25.51
C ASN A 108 -0.61 -5.40 24.23
N ALA A 109 0.11 -4.28 24.37
CA ALA A 109 0.61 -3.52 23.22
C ALA A 109 1.58 -4.35 22.35
N LEU A 110 2.45 -5.14 22.99
CA LEU A 110 3.37 -6.01 22.27
C LEU A 110 2.63 -7.13 21.54
N LYS A 111 1.59 -7.71 22.15
CA LYS A 111 0.76 -8.73 21.49
C LYS A 111 0.09 -8.19 20.22
N ILE A 112 -0.50 -7.00 20.29
CA ILE A 112 -1.13 -6.34 19.13
C ILE A 112 -0.10 -6.06 18.03
N PHE A 113 1.09 -5.54 18.40
CA PHE A 113 2.16 -5.31 17.44
C PHE A 113 2.62 -6.61 16.78
N GLU A 114 2.82 -7.65 17.57
CA GLU A 114 3.18 -8.98 17.07
C GLU A 114 2.11 -9.52 16.12
N ASP A 115 0.83 -9.39 16.44
CA ASP A 115 -0.27 -9.84 15.57
C ASP A 115 -0.30 -9.10 14.22
N MET A 116 -0.10 -7.78 14.21
CA MET A 116 -0.02 -6.99 12.98
C MET A 116 1.21 -7.38 12.16
N ARG A 117 2.37 -7.50 12.80
CA ARG A 117 3.62 -7.92 12.17
C ARG A 117 3.48 -9.31 11.56
N ASP A 118 2.91 -10.25 12.30
CA ASP A 118 2.74 -11.63 11.88
C ASP A 118 1.77 -11.70 10.69
N THR A 119 0.73 -10.86 10.69
CA THR A 119 -0.22 -10.77 9.56
C THR A 119 0.46 -10.25 8.29
N GLU A 120 1.23 -9.18 8.36
CA GLU A 120 1.96 -8.66 7.18
C GLU A 120 3.03 -9.63 6.69
N LEU A 121 3.74 -10.29 7.61
CA LEU A 121 4.72 -11.31 7.25
C LEU A 121 4.06 -12.47 6.49
N MET A 122 2.90 -12.94 6.95
CA MET A 122 2.17 -14.02 6.27
C MET A 122 1.54 -13.57 4.95
N ASN A 123 1.13 -12.30 4.82
CA ASN A 123 0.69 -11.72 3.55
C ASN A 123 1.81 -11.76 2.51
N GLU A 124 3.02 -11.32 2.86
CA GLU A 124 4.18 -11.34 1.95
C GLU A 124 4.66 -12.76 1.66
N ALA A 125 4.61 -13.65 2.64
CA ALA A 125 4.93 -15.06 2.45
C ALA A 125 4.00 -15.72 1.42
N ALA A 126 2.69 -15.46 1.50
CA ALA A 126 1.71 -15.99 0.56
C ALA A 126 1.94 -15.45 -0.87
N LYS A 127 2.22 -14.15 -1.04
CA LYS A 127 2.55 -13.56 -2.34
C LYS A 127 3.83 -14.12 -2.96
N SER A 128 4.79 -14.50 -2.12
CA SER A 128 6.09 -15.03 -2.56
C SER A 128 6.07 -16.52 -2.92
N GLY A 129 4.89 -17.15 -2.92
CA GLY A 129 4.69 -18.56 -3.28
C GLY A 129 4.29 -19.46 -2.11
N GLY A 130 4.32 -18.95 -0.87
CA GLY A 130 3.71 -19.57 0.31
C GLY A 130 3.97 -21.07 0.45
N ILE A 131 2.89 -21.82 0.68
CA ILE A 131 2.83 -23.28 0.72
C ILE A 131 2.26 -23.88 -0.58
N GLY A 132 1.86 -23.04 -1.54
CA GLY A 132 1.30 -23.43 -2.83
C GLY A 132 -0.21 -23.67 -2.81
N LEU A 133 -0.92 -23.21 -1.78
CA LEU A 133 -2.37 -23.41 -1.66
C LEU A 133 -3.13 -22.57 -2.70
N ALA A 134 -2.69 -21.34 -2.94
CA ALA A 134 -3.27 -20.48 -3.96
C ALA A 134 -3.18 -21.11 -5.35
N ASP A 135 -2.05 -21.76 -5.67
CA ASP A 135 -1.86 -22.45 -6.95
C ASP A 135 -2.78 -23.66 -7.09
N MET A 136 -2.99 -24.43 -6.02
CA MET A 136 -3.95 -25.52 -6.02
C MET A 136 -5.38 -25.01 -6.24
N MET A 137 -5.77 -23.92 -5.58
CA MET A 137 -7.07 -23.30 -5.79
C MET A 137 -7.22 -22.76 -7.21
N MET A 138 -6.20 -22.11 -7.77
CA MET A 138 -6.22 -21.62 -9.14
C MET A 138 -6.43 -22.76 -10.15
N LYS A 139 -5.78 -23.91 -9.95
CA LYS A 139 -5.99 -25.11 -10.80
C LYS A 139 -7.44 -25.62 -10.76
N GLN A 140 -8.10 -25.54 -9.61
CA GLN A 140 -9.48 -26.02 -9.44
C GLN A 140 -10.53 -25.00 -9.92
N LEU A 141 -10.29 -23.70 -9.70
CA LEU A 141 -11.27 -22.64 -9.99
C LEU A 141 -11.14 -22.10 -11.42
N SER A 142 -9.93 -22.05 -12.00
CA SER A 142 -9.72 -21.49 -13.35
C SER A 142 -10.58 -22.15 -14.44
N PRO A 143 -10.80 -23.49 -14.46
CA PRO A 143 -11.66 -24.11 -15.48
C PRO A 143 -13.14 -23.74 -15.30
N THR A 144 -13.56 -23.45 -14.05
CA THR A 144 -14.94 -23.09 -13.72
C THR A 144 -15.27 -21.67 -14.16
N ILE A 145 -14.33 -20.73 -13.99
CA ILE A 145 -14.55 -19.33 -14.41
C ILE A 145 -14.54 -19.19 -15.93
N ARG A 146 -13.70 -19.94 -16.65
CA ARG A 146 -13.67 -19.93 -18.13
C ARG A 146 -14.94 -20.48 -18.78
N LYS A 147 -15.70 -21.34 -18.08
CA LYS A 147 -16.91 -21.98 -18.60
C LYS A 147 -18.19 -21.14 -18.44
N ARG A 148 -18.13 -20.02 -17.72
CA ARG A 148 -19.25 -19.08 -17.59
C ARG A 148 -19.21 -18.05 -18.71
#